data_AF-W6U2E4-F1
#
_entry.id   AF-W6U2E4-F1
#
_cell.length_a   1.000
_cell.length_b   1.000
_cell.length_c   1.000
_cell.angle_alpha   90.00
_cell.angle_beta   90.00
_cell.angle_gamma   90.00
#
_symmetry.space_group_name_H-M   'P 1'
#
loop_
_entity.id
_entity.type
_entity.pdbx_description
1 polymer ?
#
loop_
_entity_poly.entity_id
_entity_poly.type
_entity_poly.pdbx_seq_one_letter_code
_entity_poly.pdbx_strand_id
1 'polypeptide(L)'
;MYFHAFNKLVFKRLSIALAVITGALIFINAFFIEGLLKFPSVGNTILSVTLILLSLLYFWQLLDQAEIVRLEKQPMFWISAGVLSYCSINIFLFMLMRSLGSLSPNFWTIHSIINIIANLLFAIALFCKPQKTI
;
A
#
# COMPACT_ATOMS: atom_id res chain seq x y z
N MET A 1 -8.33 -8.18 0.76
CA MET A 1 -8.59 -7.21 1.85
C MET A 1 -9.40 -6.00 1.35
N TYR A 2 -8.85 -5.14 0.48
CA TYR A 2 -9.56 -3.96 -0.05
C TYR A 2 -10.95 -4.22 -0.67
N PHE A 3 -11.14 -5.32 -1.39
CA PHE A 3 -12.45 -5.69 -1.95
C PHE A 3 -13.58 -5.76 -0.90
N HIS A 4 -13.27 -6.24 0.31
CA HIS A 4 -14.25 -6.33 1.40
C HIS A 4 -14.43 -5.00 2.14
N ALA A 5 -13.46 -4.10 2.04
CA ALA A 5 -13.48 -2.79 2.69
C ALA A 5 -14.29 -1.74 1.92
N PHE A 6 -14.48 -1.94 0.62
CA PHE A 6 -15.28 -1.04 -0.20
C PHE A 6 -16.77 -1.34 -0.04
N ASN A 7 -17.56 -0.28 0.16
CA ASN A 7 -19.02 -0.35 0.28
C ASN A 7 -19.68 -0.26 -1.11
N LYS A 8 -19.13 0.58 -2.01
CA LYS A 8 -19.67 0.78 -3.36
C LYS A 8 -19.17 -0.30 -4.34
N LEU A 9 -20.08 -0.83 -5.17
CA LEU A 9 -19.76 -1.86 -6.17
C LEU A 9 -18.71 -1.40 -7.20
N VAL A 10 -18.71 -0.10 -7.53
CA VAL A 10 -17.71 0.49 -8.45
C VAL A 10 -16.30 0.34 -7.89
N PHE A 11 -16.07 0.70 -6.62
CA PHE A 11 -14.74 0.56 -5.99
C PHE A 11 -14.32 -0.89 -5.82
N LYS A 12 -15.26 -1.81 -5.57
CA LYS A 12 -14.99 -3.26 -5.58
C LYS A 12 -14.47 -3.73 -6.94
N ARG A 13 -15.16 -3.38 -8.03
CA ARG A 13 -14.75 -3.74 -9.40
C ARG A 13 -13.40 -3.13 -9.76
N LEU A 14 -13.18 -1.86 -9.44
CA LEU A 14 -11.89 -1.19 -9.62
C LEU A 14 -10.77 -1.90 -8.86
N SER A 15 -11.02 -2.33 -7.63
CA SER A 15 -10.01 -3.03 -6.83
C SER A 15 -9.60 -4.38 -7.43
N ILE A 16 -10.55 -5.12 -8.01
CA ILE A 16 -10.27 -6.37 -8.73
C ILE A 16 -9.51 -6.07 -10.02
N ALA A 17 -9.97 -5.10 -10.80
CA ALA A 17 -9.32 -4.72 -12.06
C ALA A 17 -7.85 -4.33 -11.82
N LEU A 18 -7.59 -3.48 -10.82
CA LEU A 18 -6.24 -3.11 -10.41
C LEU A 18 -5.42 -4.34 -9.99
N ALA A 19 -5.97 -5.23 -9.17
CA ALA A 19 -5.25 -6.43 -8.73
C ALA A 19 -4.89 -7.37 -9.90
N VAL A 20 -5.81 -7.57 -10.85
CA VAL A 20 -5.57 -8.40 -12.04
C VAL A 20 -4.52 -7.78 -12.95
N ILE A 21 -4.63 -6.47 -13.23
CA ILE A 21 -3.67 -5.74 -14.06
C ILE A 21 -2.27 -5.81 -13.42
N THR A 22 -2.18 -5.55 -12.12
CA THR A 22 -0.91 -5.59 -11.38
C THR A 22 -0.31 -6.99 -11.36
N GLY A 23 -1.13 -8.03 -11.14
CA GLY A 23 -0.67 -9.41 -11.21
C GLY A 23 -0.12 -9.77 -12.59
N ALA A 24 -0.81 -9.38 -13.66
CA ALA A 24 -0.35 -9.58 -15.03
C ALA A 24 0.97 -8.84 -15.32
N LEU A 25 1.09 -7.58 -14.89
CA LEU A 25 2.32 -6.79 -15.08
C LEU A 25 3.51 -7.39 -14.32
N ILE A 26 3.31 -7.83 -13.08
CA ILE A 26 4.37 -8.47 -12.28
C ILE A 26 4.78 -9.80 -12.92
N PHE A 27 3.82 -10.59 -13.41
CA PHE A 27 4.09 -11.83 -14.12
C PHE A 27 4.92 -11.56 -15.39
N ILE A 28 4.51 -10.60 -16.21
CA ILE A 28 5.26 -10.20 -17.41
C ILE A 28 6.69 -9.76 -17.03
N ASN A 29 6.82 -8.92 -15.99
CA ASN A 29 8.12 -8.45 -15.55
C ASN A 29 9.03 -9.60 -15.07
N ALA A 30 8.49 -10.55 -14.32
CA ALA A 30 9.24 -11.67 -13.78
C ALA A 30 9.73 -12.67 -14.85
N PHE A 31 8.93 -12.93 -15.88
CA PHE A 31 9.25 -13.93 -16.92
C PHE A 31 9.93 -13.33 -18.16
N PHE A 32 9.69 -12.06 -18.49
CA PHE A 32 10.14 -11.47 -19.76
C PHE A 32 11.09 -10.27 -19.62
N ILE A 33 11.14 -9.59 -18.46
CA ILE A 33 11.92 -8.33 -18.31
C ILE A 33 13.08 -8.47 -17.34
N GLU A 34 12.82 -8.60 -16.03
CA GLU A 34 13.87 -8.65 -15.00
C GLU A 34 14.38 -10.08 -14.77
N GLY A 35 13.53 -11.08 -14.94
CA GLY A 35 13.84 -12.48 -14.62
C GLY A 35 13.63 -12.82 -13.14
N LEU A 36 13.38 -14.09 -12.84
CA LEU A 36 13.04 -14.59 -11.49
C LEU A 36 14.20 -14.55 -10.48
N LEU A 37 15.45 -14.49 -10.96
CA LEU A 37 16.65 -14.59 -10.13
C LEU A 37 17.21 -13.22 -9.69
N LYS A 38 16.67 -12.13 -10.21
CA LYS A 38 17.07 -10.77 -9.84
C LYS A 38 16.12 -10.19 -8.81
N PHE A 39 16.61 -9.23 -8.04
CA PHE A 39 15.75 -8.46 -7.13
C PHE A 39 14.63 -7.76 -7.93
N PRO A 40 13.34 -8.02 -7.63
CA PRO A 40 12.21 -7.59 -8.46
C PRO A 40 11.89 -6.11 -8.24
N SER A 41 12.79 -5.22 -8.66
CA SER A 41 12.70 -3.79 -8.38
C SER A 41 11.49 -3.13 -9.04
N VAL A 42 11.24 -3.49 -10.30
CA VAL A 42 10.10 -2.99 -11.08
C VAL A 42 8.80 -3.57 -10.54
N GLY A 43 8.77 -4.88 -10.25
CA GLY A 43 7.61 -5.55 -9.66
C GLY A 43 7.17 -4.93 -8.34
N ASN A 44 8.12 -4.65 -7.44
CA ASN A 44 7.86 -3.99 -6.16
C ASN A 44 7.31 -2.57 -6.33
N THR A 45 7.79 -1.84 -7.34
CA THR A 45 7.30 -0.49 -7.64
C THR A 45 5.86 -0.54 -8.16
N ILE A 46 5.55 -1.44 -9.10
CA ILE A 46 4.19 -1.63 -9.65
C ILE A 46 3.21 -1.99 -8.51
N LEU A 47 3.60 -2.93 -7.64
CA LEU A 47 2.78 -3.30 -6.49
C LEU A 47 2.57 -2.11 -5.55
N SER A 48 3.63 -1.37 -5.22
CA SER A 48 3.56 -0.22 -4.32
C SER A 48 2.63 0.87 -4.85
N VAL A 49 2.71 1.21 -6.15
CA VAL A 49 1.80 2.17 -6.79
C VAL A 49 0.36 1.70 -6.71
N THR A 50 0.12 0.41 -6.99
CA THR A 50 -1.23 -0.18 -6.91
C THR A 50 -1.81 -0.06 -5.50
N LEU A 51 -1.01 -0.37 -4.49
CA LEU A 51 -1.40 -0.30 -3.10
C LEU A 51 -1.67 1.14 -2.64
N ILE A 52 -0.86 2.11 -3.10
CA ILE A 52 -1.12 3.54 -2.89
C ILE A 52 -2.48 3.94 -3.47
N LEU A 53 -2.77 3.58 -4.72
CA LEU A 53 -4.05 3.89 -5.35
C LEU A 53 -5.23 3.27 -4.59
N LEU A 54 -5.11 2.03 -4.12
CA LEU A 54 -6.14 1.38 -3.32
C LEU A 54 -6.33 2.06 -1.95
N SER A 55 -5.26 2.44 -1.27
CA SER A 55 -5.33 3.22 -0.02
C SER A 55 -6.03 4.56 -0.24
N LEU A 56 -5.68 5.27 -1.31
CA LEU A 56 -6.30 6.57 -1.64
C LEU A 56 -7.79 6.43 -1.97
N LEU A 57 -8.17 5.40 -2.74
CA LEU A 57 -9.57 5.09 -3.01
C LEU A 57 -10.35 4.77 -1.73
N TYR A 58 -9.72 4.05 -0.79
CA TYR A 58 -10.33 3.76 0.51
C TYR A 58 -10.56 5.05 1.32
N PHE A 59 -9.58 5.93 1.39
CA PHE A 59 -9.73 7.22 2.07
C PHE A 59 -10.76 8.12 1.38
N TRP A 60 -10.82 8.10 0.04
CA TRP A 60 -11.86 8.82 -0.70
C TRP A 60 -13.26 8.33 -0.32
N GLN A 61 -13.48 7.01 -0.27
CA GLN A 61 -14.76 6.45 0.18
C GLN A 61 -15.12 6.90 1.59
N LEU A 62 -14.14 6.99 2.47
CA LEU A 62 -14.33 7.38 3.87
C LEU A 62 -14.72 8.86 4.01
N LEU A 63 -14.16 9.73 3.16
CA LEU A 63 -14.51 11.15 3.09
C LEU A 63 -15.90 11.41 2.50
N ASP A 64 -16.36 10.53 1.59
CA ASP A 64 -17.67 10.60 0.94
C ASP A 64 -18.82 10.06 1.82
N GLN A 65 -18.50 9.49 2.98
CA GLN A 65 -19.50 9.00 3.93
C GLN A 65 -19.96 10.14 4.86
N ALA A 66 -21.27 10.40 4.88
CA ALA A 66 -21.89 11.46 5.69
C ALA A 66 -21.96 11.13 7.20
N GLU A 67 -21.76 9.86 7.57
CA GLU A 67 -21.78 9.44 8.98
C GLU A 67 -20.48 9.81 9.69
N ILE A 68 -20.59 10.17 10.97
CA ILE A 68 -19.42 10.37 11.85
C ILE A 68 -18.79 9.00 12.10
N VAL A 69 -17.90 8.58 11.20
CA VAL A 69 -17.12 7.37 11.34
C VAL A 69 -15.95 7.64 12.28
N ARG A 70 -15.84 6.85 13.34
CA ARG A 70 -14.65 6.84 14.21
C ARG A 70 -13.51 6.11 13.51
N LEU A 71 -12.73 6.86 12.73
CA LEU A 71 -11.67 6.32 11.87
C LEU A 71 -10.66 5.50 12.66
N GLU A 72 -10.35 5.93 13.88
CA GLU A 72 -9.41 5.26 14.79
C GLU A 72 -9.88 3.87 15.23
N LYS A 73 -11.18 3.58 15.10
CA LYS A 73 -11.77 2.27 15.39
C LYS A 73 -11.87 1.35 14.17
N GLN A 74 -11.44 1.81 12.99
CA GLN A 74 -11.49 1.01 11.78
C GLN A 74 -10.11 0.40 11.47
N PRO A 75 -9.95 -0.94 11.49
CA PRO A 75 -8.70 -1.59 11.14
C PRO A 75 -8.18 -1.21 9.75
N MET A 76 -9.08 -1.10 8.77
CA MET A 76 -8.75 -0.76 7.39
C MET A 76 -8.14 0.64 7.24
N PHE A 77 -8.52 1.59 8.11
CA PHE A 77 -7.93 2.93 8.11
C PHE A 77 -6.43 2.85 8.44
N TRP A 78 -6.09 2.15 9.54
CA TRP A 78 -4.72 1.97 9.98
C TRP A 78 -3.86 1.21 8.96
N ILE A 79 -4.42 0.17 8.32
CA ILE A 79 -3.67 -0.58 7.30
C ILE A 79 -3.46 0.28 6.05
N SER A 80 -4.49 0.99 5.59
CA SER A 80 -4.35 1.88 4.43
C SER A 80 -3.32 2.98 4.68
N ALA A 81 -3.26 3.51 5.92
CA ALA A 81 -2.29 4.51 6.35
C ALA A 81 -0.86 3.96 6.39
N GLY A 82 -0.66 2.77 6.96
CA GLY A 82 0.63 2.10 6.99
C GLY A 82 1.15 1.77 5.60
N VAL A 83 0.28 1.22 4.75
CA VAL A 83 0.58 0.93 3.34
C VAL A 83 0.95 2.19 2.58
N LEU A 84 0.14 3.25 2.68
CA LEU A 84 0.39 4.51 1.96
C LEU A 84 1.73 5.12 2.38
N SER A 85 2.01 5.16 3.69
CA SER A 85 3.25 5.73 4.23
C SER A 85 4.47 4.92 3.78
N TYR A 86 4.41 3.59 3.93
CA TYR A 86 5.51 2.70 3.56
C TYR A 86 5.80 2.74 2.06
N CYS A 87 4.78 2.57 1.22
CA CYS A 87 4.95 2.51 -0.23
C CYS A 87 5.43 3.86 -0.80
N SER A 88 4.88 4.98 -0.34
CA SER A 88 5.23 6.31 -0.87
C SER A 88 6.68 6.67 -0.55
N ILE A 89 7.10 6.46 0.71
CA ILE A 89 8.47 6.76 1.14
C ILE A 89 9.47 5.83 0.45
N ASN A 90 9.16 4.53 0.33
CA ASN A 90 10.08 3.60 -0.33
C ASN A 90 10.29 3.91 -1.81
N ILE A 91 9.22 4.23 -2.56
CA ILE A 91 9.36 4.63 -3.97
C ILE A 91 10.30 5.83 -4.08
N PHE A 92 10.09 6.88 -3.27
CA PHE A 92 10.95 8.06 -3.28
C PHE A 92 12.39 7.73 -2.89
N LEU A 93 12.58 6.88 -1.87
CA LEU A 93 13.89 6.48 -1.38
C LEU A 93 14.68 5.68 -2.44
N PHE A 94 14.02 4.74 -3.15
CA PHE A 94 14.64 4.00 -4.26
C PHE A 94 14.97 4.90 -5.46
N MET A 95 14.11 5.88 -5.77
CA MET A 95 14.40 6.88 -6.82
C MET A 95 15.62 7.72 -6.45
N LEU A 96 15.69 8.19 -5.20
CA LEU A 96 16.82 8.97 -4.69
C LEU A 96 18.12 8.16 -4.73
N MET A 97 18.08 6.90 -4.30
CA MET A 97 19.23 5.98 -4.39
C MET A 97 19.73 5.84 -5.82
N ARG A 98 18.82 5.65 -6.79
CA ARG A 98 19.18 5.58 -8.21
C ARG A 98 19.81 6.88 -8.71
N SER A 99 19.31 8.04 -8.27
CA SER A 99 19.82 9.34 -8.69
C SER A 99 21.19 9.68 -8.09
N LEU A 100 21.46 9.30 -6.84
CA LEU A 100 22.72 9.60 -6.15
C LEU A 100 23.85 8.64 -6.51
N GLY A 101 23.55 7.52 -7.17
CA GLY A 101 24.54 6.54 -7.64
C GLY A 101 25.33 5.83 -6.52
N SER A 102 25.02 6.11 -5.25
CA SER A 102 25.71 5.58 -4.08
C SER A 102 24.71 5.30 -2.96
N LEU A 103 24.94 4.18 -2.27
CA LEU A 103 24.09 3.76 -1.16
C LEU A 103 24.54 4.48 0.12
N SER A 104 23.92 5.63 0.42
CA SER A 104 24.16 6.31 1.69
C SER A 104 23.72 5.41 2.86
N PRO A 105 24.48 5.32 3.97
CA PRO A 105 24.04 4.61 5.17
C PRO A 105 22.66 5.08 5.67
N ASN A 106 22.34 6.36 5.46
CA ASN A 106 21.06 6.96 5.82
C ASN A 106 19.86 6.31 5.10
N PHE A 107 20.09 5.68 3.93
CA PHE A 107 19.05 4.94 3.20
C PHE A 107 18.42 3.86 4.09
N TRP A 108 19.25 3.00 4.67
CA TRP A 108 18.77 1.90 5.51
C TRP A 108 18.15 2.39 6.80
N THR A 109 18.64 3.51 7.35
CA THR A 109 18.04 4.16 8.52
C THR A 109 16.62 4.63 8.21
N ILE A 110 16.43 5.39 7.12
CA ILE A 110 15.10 5.87 6.72
C ILE A 110 14.17 4.70 6.41
N HIS A 111 14.66 3.70 5.66
CA HIS A 111 13.90 2.49 5.34
C HIS A 111 13.45 1.74 6.60
N SER A 112 14.33 1.60 7.59
CA SER A 112 14.01 0.91 8.84
C SER A 112 13.01 1.69 9.69
N ILE A 113 13.16 3.01 9.78
CA ILE A 113 12.23 3.88 10.52
C ILE A 113 10.82 3.78 9.92
N ILE A 114 10.69 3.92 8.59
CA ILE A 114 9.37 3.83 7.97
C ILE A 114 8.77 2.43 8.09
N ASN A 115 9.61 1.39 8.03
CA ASN A 115 9.16 0.03 8.26
C ASN A 115 8.63 -0.17 9.68
N ILE A 116 9.30 0.38 10.71
CA ILE A 116 8.83 0.35 12.10
C ILE A 116 7.47 1.06 12.21
N ILE A 117 7.35 2.27 11.67
CA ILE A 117 6.10 3.04 11.69
C ILE A 117 4.96 2.24 11.02
N ALA A 118 5.20 1.67 9.84
CA ALA A 118 4.20 0.88 9.13
C ALA A 118 3.76 -0.35 9.94
N ASN A 119 4.71 -1.06 10.55
CA ASN A 119 4.40 -2.22 11.39
C ASN A 119 3.63 -1.83 12.67
N LEU A 120 3.93 -0.68 13.27
CA LEU A 120 3.14 -0.17 14.40
C LEU A 120 1.70 0.13 13.99
N LEU A 121 1.49 0.75 12.81
CA LEU A 121 0.14 1.00 12.28
C LEU A 121 -0.60 -0.32 12.00
N PHE A 122 0.08 -1.33 11.46
CA PHE A 122 -0.51 -2.66 11.26
C PHE A 122 -0.83 -3.36 12.59
N ALA A 123 0.02 -3.21 13.61
CA ALA A 123 -0.27 -3.73 14.93
C ALA A 123 -1.52 -3.07 15.52
N ILE A 124 -1.62 -1.73 15.45
CA ILE A 124 -2.83 -1.01 15.89
C ILE A 124 -4.06 -1.54 15.15
N ALA A 125 -3.97 -1.76 13.84
CA ALA A 125 -5.07 -2.31 13.06
C ALA A 125 -5.53 -3.70 13.55
N LEU A 126 -4.58 -4.58 13.88
CA LEU A 126 -4.86 -5.93 14.38
C LEU A 126 -5.52 -5.91 15.76
N PHE A 127 -5.13 -4.99 16.63
CA PHE A 127 -5.73 -4.84 17.97
C PHE A 127 -7.01 -4.01 17.97
N CYS A 128 -7.31 -3.33 16.87
CA CYS A 128 -8.51 -2.54 16.72
C CYS A 128 -9.73 -3.46 16.65
N LYS A 129 -10.61 -3.40 17.66
CA LYS A 129 -11.87 -4.15 17.63
C LYS A 129 -12.84 -3.46 16.68
N PRO A 130 -13.26 -4.10 15.57
CA PRO A 130 -14.21 -3.49 14.65
C PRO A 130 -15.50 -3.19 15.40
N GLN A 131 -15.94 -1.93 15.36
CA GLN A 131 -17.26 -1.58 15.86
C GLN A 131 -18.28 -2.28 14.96
N LYS A 132 -19.18 -3.08 15.55
CA LYS A 132 -20.32 -3.64 14.82
C LYS A 132 -21.11 -2.46 14.25
N THR A 133 -21.15 -2.32 12.93
CA THR A 133 -22.24 -1.59 12.27
C THR A 133 -23.52 -2.32 12.65
N ILE A 134 -24.37 -1.65 13.43
CA ILE A 134 -25.71 -2.12 13.80
C ILE A 134 -26.55 -2.17 12.52
#